data_AF-A0A1Z5HC20-F1
#
_entry.id   AF-A0A1Z5HC20-F1
#
_cell.length_a   1.000
_cell.length_b   1.000
_cell.length_c   1.000
_cell.angle_alpha   90.00
_cell.angle_beta   90.00
_cell.angle_gamma   90.00
#
_symmetry.space_group_name_H-M   'P 1'
#
loop_
_entity.id
_entity.type
_entity.pdbx_description
1 polymer ?
#
loop_
_entity_poly.entity_id
_entity_poly.type
_entity_poly.pdbx_seq_one_letter_code
_entity_poly.pdbx_strand_id
1 'polypeptide(L)'
;MKKILIISLSVLALAACSEKDEYRQTVFEQISNDADIKSYHLDPESVTECIVELSSKKMAGFAPFEPMRKDAYKGYTKMIAVKTSKNPEEVLNELRESFGSARGLADAHRNYSESYLECISTVTNRALDAQAEEEATDAE
;
A
#
# COMPACT_ATOMS: atom_id res chain seq x y z
N MET A 1 -26.32 14.31 39.40
CA MET A 1 -25.46 14.90 38.34
C MET A 1 -24.00 14.55 38.65
N LYS A 2 -23.34 13.70 37.84
CA LYS A 2 -21.89 13.39 37.79
C LYS A 2 -21.65 11.98 37.20
N LYS A 3 -21.99 11.70 35.94
CA LYS A 3 -21.59 10.42 35.27
C LYS A 3 -21.43 10.50 33.73
N ILE A 4 -21.29 11.68 33.11
CA ILE A 4 -21.22 11.79 31.64
C ILE A 4 -19.99 12.59 31.20
N LEU A 5 -18.79 12.09 31.48
CA LEU A 5 -17.53 12.70 31.00
C LEU A 5 -16.46 11.67 30.60
N ILE A 6 -16.81 10.45 30.18
CA ILE A 6 -15.80 9.43 29.81
C ILE A 6 -16.14 8.67 28.51
N ILE A 7 -16.80 9.29 27.53
CA ILE A 7 -17.09 8.61 26.23
C ILE A 7 -16.46 9.35 25.02
N SER A 8 -15.90 10.56 25.21
CA SER A 8 -15.38 11.35 24.09
C SER A 8 -13.91 11.09 23.71
N LEU A 9 -13.16 10.28 24.47
CA LEU A 9 -11.72 10.11 24.24
C LEU A 9 -11.39 8.99 23.22
N SER A 10 -12.33 8.08 22.96
CA SER A 10 -12.10 6.92 22.08
C SER A 10 -12.12 7.26 20.59
N VAL A 11 -12.77 8.37 20.20
CA VAL A 11 -12.92 8.76 18.78
C VAL A 11 -11.68 9.52 18.28
N LEU A 12 -10.93 10.21 19.15
CA LEU A 12 -9.70 10.89 18.75
C LEU A 12 -8.52 9.94 18.50
N ALA A 13 -8.60 8.68 18.94
CA ALA A 13 -7.55 7.69 18.69
C ALA A 13 -7.57 7.12 17.26
N LEU A 14 -8.70 7.24 16.53
CA LEU A 14 -8.85 6.70 15.17
C LEU A 14 -8.26 7.62 14.09
N ALA A 15 -8.05 8.90 14.37
CA ALA A 15 -7.49 9.85 13.41
C ALA A 15 -5.95 9.72 13.24
N ALA A 16 -5.28 8.89 14.06
CA ALA A 16 -3.82 8.78 14.06
C ALA A 16 -3.27 7.78 13.03
N CYS A 17 -4.08 6.85 12.49
CA CYS A 17 -3.64 5.80 11.55
C CYS A 17 -4.20 5.93 10.12
N SER A 18 -4.97 6.98 9.81
CA SER A 18 -5.72 7.04 8.55
C SER A 18 -4.86 7.00 7.29
N GLU A 19 -3.65 7.56 7.31
CA GLU A 19 -2.84 7.65 6.09
C GLU A 19 -2.32 6.29 5.60
N LYS A 20 -1.94 5.39 6.52
CA LYS A 20 -1.50 4.04 6.13
C LYS A 20 -2.68 3.24 5.57
N ASP A 21 -3.85 3.38 6.19
CA ASP A 21 -5.06 2.68 5.76
C ASP A 21 -5.54 3.18 4.39
N GLU A 22 -5.47 4.49 4.15
CA GLU A 22 -5.75 5.08 2.83
C GLU A 22 -4.76 4.60 1.77
N TYR A 23 -3.46 4.54 2.11
CA TYR A 23 -2.45 3.96 1.22
C TYR A 23 -2.77 2.51 0.89
N ARG A 24 -3.02 1.67 1.90
CA ARG A 24 -3.40 0.27 1.74
C ARG A 24 -4.64 0.12 0.86
N GLN A 25 -5.69 0.91 1.13
CA GLN A 25 -6.93 0.86 0.35
C GLN A 25 -6.69 1.23 -1.13
N THR A 26 -5.83 2.22 -1.37
CA THR A 26 -5.45 2.64 -2.73
C THR A 26 -4.67 1.54 -3.46
N VAL A 27 -3.73 0.87 -2.77
CA VAL A 27 -3.05 -0.31 -3.33
C VAL A 27 -4.07 -1.41 -3.61
N PHE A 28 -4.97 -1.72 -2.67
CA PHE A 28 -5.99 -2.75 -2.85
C PHE A 28 -6.87 -2.50 -4.08
N GLU A 29 -7.32 -1.27 -4.28
CA GLU A 29 -8.12 -0.90 -5.45
C GLU A 29 -7.33 -1.07 -6.76
N GLN A 30 -6.06 -0.67 -6.77
CA GLN A 30 -5.19 -0.89 -7.92
C GLN A 30 -5.02 -2.39 -8.22
N ILE A 31 -4.65 -3.18 -7.21
CA ILE A 31 -4.36 -4.61 -7.33
C ILE A 31 -5.61 -5.41 -7.69
N SER A 32 -6.76 -5.08 -7.12
CA SER A 32 -8.05 -5.72 -7.45
C SER A 32 -8.46 -5.49 -8.90
N ASN A 33 -7.96 -4.42 -9.53
CA ASN A 33 -8.25 -4.11 -10.93
C ASN A 33 -7.17 -4.58 -11.90
N ASP A 34 -6.01 -5.01 -11.39
CA ASP A 34 -4.85 -5.44 -12.16
C ASP A 34 -5.13 -6.72 -12.96
N ALA A 35 -4.63 -6.77 -14.19
CA ALA A 35 -4.86 -7.88 -15.11
C ALA A 35 -4.09 -9.14 -14.69
N ASP A 36 -2.84 -9.00 -14.25
CA ASP A 36 -2.00 -10.14 -13.89
C ASP A 36 -2.54 -10.83 -12.64
N ILE A 37 -3.00 -10.04 -11.67
CA ILE A 37 -3.63 -10.54 -10.44
C ILE A 37 -4.86 -11.39 -10.76
N LYS A 38 -5.72 -10.91 -11.67
CA LYS A 38 -6.92 -11.64 -12.12
C LYS A 38 -6.56 -12.89 -12.91
N SER A 39 -5.59 -12.80 -13.82
CA SER A 39 -5.17 -13.89 -14.70
C SER A 39 -4.50 -15.04 -13.95
N TYR A 40 -3.75 -14.75 -12.89
CA TYR A 40 -3.12 -15.75 -12.03
C TYR A 40 -3.98 -16.16 -10.83
N HIS A 41 -5.23 -15.69 -10.74
CA HIS A 41 -6.15 -15.97 -9.63
C HIS A 41 -5.53 -15.71 -8.24
N LEU A 42 -4.67 -14.70 -8.14
CA LEU A 42 -4.03 -14.35 -6.87
C LEU A 42 -5.03 -13.61 -5.98
N ASP A 43 -4.95 -13.89 -4.68
CA ASP A 43 -5.71 -13.14 -3.68
C ASP A 43 -5.25 -11.67 -3.63
N PRO A 44 -6.10 -10.69 -3.99
CA PRO A 44 -5.72 -9.27 -4.04
C PRO A 44 -5.29 -8.73 -2.67
N GLU A 45 -5.88 -9.27 -1.60
CA GLU A 45 -5.58 -8.88 -0.22
C GLU A 45 -4.13 -9.28 0.15
N SER A 46 -3.75 -10.54 -0.09
CA SER A 46 -2.39 -11.04 0.14
C SER A 46 -1.33 -10.25 -0.62
N VAL A 47 -1.59 -9.91 -1.89
CA VAL A 47 -0.67 -9.10 -2.70
C VAL A 47 -0.59 -7.67 -2.16
N THR A 48 -1.72 -7.08 -1.78
CA THR A 48 -1.78 -5.73 -1.20
C THR A 48 -0.96 -5.63 0.07
N GLU A 49 -1.15 -6.54 1.03
CA GLU A 49 -0.42 -6.54 2.30
C GLU A 49 1.09 -6.65 2.06
N CYS A 50 1.51 -7.54 1.17
CA CYS A 50 2.92 -7.66 0.80
C CYS A 50 3.48 -6.34 0.25
N ILE A 51 2.78 -5.70 -0.70
CA ILE A 51 3.25 -4.45 -1.32
C ILE A 51 3.34 -3.34 -0.27
N VAL A 52 2.30 -3.19 0.54
CA VAL A 52 2.27 -2.17 1.61
C VAL A 52 3.41 -2.42 2.59
N GLU A 53 3.67 -3.65 3.00
CA GLU A 53 4.76 -3.99 3.90
C GLU A 53 6.13 -3.65 3.29
N LEU A 54 6.44 -4.17 2.11
CA LEU A 54 7.76 -3.98 1.48
C LEU A 54 8.03 -2.52 1.14
N SER A 55 7.06 -1.84 0.54
CA SER A 55 7.21 -0.43 0.17
C SER A 55 7.36 0.46 1.41
N SER A 56 6.63 0.17 2.49
CA SER A 56 6.73 0.92 3.74
C SER A 56 8.11 0.79 4.39
N LYS A 57 8.84 -0.33 4.23
CA LYS A 57 10.18 -0.49 4.82
C LYS A 57 11.19 0.55 4.32
N LYS A 58 11.05 1.03 3.08
CA LYS A 58 11.94 2.06 2.48
C LYS A 58 11.34 3.47 2.46
N MET A 59 10.15 3.67 3.04
CA MET A 59 9.58 5.02 3.21
C MET A 59 10.26 5.77 4.36
N ALA A 60 10.23 7.11 4.29
CA ALA A 60 10.79 7.98 5.31
C ALA A 60 10.00 7.91 6.64
N GLY A 61 10.71 8.15 7.75
CA GLY A 61 10.22 8.03 9.13
C GLY A 61 10.40 6.61 9.67
N PHE A 62 10.28 6.36 10.96
CA PHE A 62 10.36 5.00 11.52
C PHE A 62 9.00 4.50 11.99
N ALA A 63 8.26 5.33 12.74
CA ALA A 63 6.97 4.95 13.28
C ALA A 63 5.77 5.55 12.51
N PRO A 64 4.62 4.85 12.41
CA PRO A 64 3.43 5.32 11.69
C PRO A 64 2.87 6.69 12.09
N PHE A 65 3.11 7.10 13.34
CA PHE A 65 2.60 8.38 13.87
C PHE A 65 3.52 9.57 13.59
N GLU A 66 4.74 9.34 13.07
CA GLU A 66 5.65 10.43 12.71
C GLU A 66 5.10 11.24 11.53
N PRO A 67 5.15 12.59 11.56
CA PRO A 67 4.68 13.42 10.45
C PRO A 67 5.29 13.03 9.10
N MET A 68 6.61 12.82 9.08
CA MET A 68 7.34 12.40 7.87
C MET A 68 6.84 11.05 7.32
N ARG A 69 6.42 10.15 8.21
CA ARG A 69 5.86 8.85 7.83
C ARG A 69 4.46 8.98 7.25
N LYS A 70 3.62 9.84 7.84
CA LYS A 70 2.29 10.16 7.32
C LYS A 70 2.35 10.81 5.94
N ASP A 71 3.30 11.74 5.76
CA ASP A 71 3.51 12.42 4.48
C ASP A 71 4.03 11.45 3.42
N ALA A 72 4.89 10.49 3.80
CA ALA A 72 5.31 9.42 2.90
C ALA A 72 4.10 8.59 2.42
N TYR A 73 3.20 8.16 3.30
CA TYR A 73 1.99 7.43 2.89
C TYR A 73 1.13 8.25 1.92
N LYS A 74 0.85 9.52 2.24
CA LYS A 74 0.12 10.43 1.35
C LYS A 74 0.77 10.57 -0.02
N GLY A 75 2.09 10.70 -0.05
CA GLY A 75 2.87 10.79 -1.28
C GLY A 75 2.71 9.54 -2.15
N TYR A 76 2.79 8.35 -1.55
CA TYR A 76 2.61 7.08 -2.28
C TYR A 76 1.16 6.89 -2.75
N THR A 77 0.16 7.19 -1.91
CA THR A 77 -1.26 7.21 -2.29
C THR A 77 -1.48 8.07 -3.53
N LYS A 78 -1.00 9.32 -3.49
CA LYS A 78 -1.13 10.27 -4.61
C LYS A 78 -0.37 9.81 -5.85
N MET A 79 0.82 9.21 -5.68
CA MET A 79 1.63 8.67 -6.77
C MET A 79 0.90 7.54 -7.53
N ILE A 80 0.21 6.65 -6.82
CA ILE A 80 -0.59 5.57 -7.45
C ILE A 80 -1.75 6.17 -8.26
N ALA A 81 -2.43 7.18 -7.72
CA ALA A 81 -3.58 7.82 -8.34
C ALA A 81 -3.25 8.70 -9.56
N VAL A 82 -1.96 8.89 -9.92
CA VAL A 82 -1.57 9.74 -11.07
C VAL A 82 -2.24 9.29 -12.36
N LYS A 83 -2.32 7.98 -12.61
CA LYS A 83 -2.88 7.43 -13.86
C LYS A 83 -4.37 7.71 -14.03
N THR A 84 -5.09 7.94 -12.94
CA THR A 84 -6.54 8.21 -12.93
C THR A 84 -6.85 9.69 -12.68
N SER A 85 -5.83 10.54 -12.52
CA SER A 85 -5.98 11.98 -12.31
C SER A 85 -6.48 12.67 -13.58
N LYS A 86 -7.34 13.68 -13.41
CA LYS A 86 -7.79 14.58 -14.49
C LYS A 86 -6.65 15.46 -15.01
N ASN A 87 -5.70 15.82 -14.15
CA ASN A 87 -4.55 16.68 -14.47
C ASN A 87 -3.23 15.99 -14.04
N PRO A 88 -2.73 14.98 -14.78
CA PRO A 88 -1.54 14.22 -14.37
C PRO A 88 -0.27 15.07 -14.24
N GLU A 89 -0.08 16.08 -15.09
CA GLU A 89 1.11 16.95 -15.05
C GLU A 89 1.17 17.79 -13.77
N GLU A 90 0.04 18.33 -13.34
CA GLU A 90 -0.10 19.08 -12.10
C GLU A 90 0.21 18.19 -10.90
N VAL A 91 -0.39 17.01 -10.84
CA VAL A 91 -0.14 16.03 -9.77
C VAL A 91 1.33 15.61 -9.74
N LEU A 92 1.96 15.41 -10.89
CA LEU A 92 3.39 15.09 -10.97
C LEU A 92 4.26 16.23 -10.43
N ASN A 93 3.92 17.49 -10.66
CA ASN A 93 4.65 18.63 -10.09
C ASN A 93 4.53 18.66 -8.56
N GLU A 94 3.33 18.51 -8.03
CA GLU A 94 3.09 18.45 -6.59
C GLU A 94 3.81 17.26 -5.93
N LEU A 95 3.89 16.12 -6.61
CA LEU A 95 4.63 14.94 -6.15
C LEU A 95 6.14 15.19 -6.10
N ARG A 96 6.71 15.88 -7.10
CA ARG A 96 8.14 16.24 -7.08
C ARG A 96 8.49 17.11 -5.89
N GLU A 97 7.60 18.04 -5.52
CA GLU A 97 7.75 18.87 -4.34
C GLU A 97 7.60 18.05 -3.06
N SER A 98 6.57 17.18 -2.98
CA SER A 98 6.28 16.33 -1.83
C SER A 98 7.43 15.36 -1.50
N PHE A 99 8.09 14.81 -2.53
CA PHE A 99 9.27 13.96 -2.38
C PHE A 99 10.60 14.75 -2.39
N GLY A 100 10.54 16.08 -2.33
CA GLY A 100 11.67 17.00 -2.25
C GLY A 100 12.46 17.20 -3.55
N SER A 101 12.32 16.31 -4.55
CA SER A 101 12.88 16.50 -5.89
C SER A 101 12.28 15.51 -6.89
N ALA A 102 12.56 15.73 -8.18
CA ALA A 102 12.28 14.75 -9.22
C ALA A 102 12.99 13.40 -8.97
N ARG A 103 14.21 13.43 -8.39
CA ARG A 103 14.94 12.22 -8.02
C ARG A 103 14.24 11.48 -6.86
N GLY A 104 13.79 12.22 -5.84
CA GLY A 104 13.05 11.64 -4.72
C GLY A 104 11.77 10.95 -5.17
N LEU A 105 11.01 11.58 -6.08
CA LEU A 105 9.83 10.95 -6.68
C LEU A 105 10.20 9.69 -7.47
N ALA A 106 11.25 9.73 -8.29
CA ALA A 106 11.71 8.56 -9.04
C ALA A 106 12.14 7.41 -8.12
N ASP A 107 12.85 7.71 -7.02
CA ASP A 107 13.25 6.72 -6.02
C ASP A 107 12.04 6.11 -5.30
N ALA A 108 11.02 6.92 -4.98
CA ALA A 108 9.76 6.44 -4.40
C ALA A 108 8.97 5.54 -5.36
N HIS A 109 8.87 5.95 -6.63
CA HIS A 109 8.22 5.15 -7.66
C HIS A 109 8.96 3.83 -7.89
N ARG A 110 10.30 3.85 -7.91
CA ARG A 110 11.12 2.64 -7.98
C ARG A 110 10.85 1.71 -6.80
N ASN A 111 10.84 2.23 -5.56
CA ASN A 111 10.53 1.42 -4.37
C ASN A 111 9.17 0.73 -4.48
N TYR A 112 8.14 1.46 -4.91
CA TYR A 112 6.82 0.87 -5.12
C TYR A 112 6.84 -0.21 -6.21
N SER A 113 7.48 0.06 -7.34
CA SER A 113 7.56 -0.86 -8.48
C SER A 113 8.34 -2.14 -8.14
N GLU A 114 9.46 -2.02 -7.43
CA GLU A 114 10.23 -3.17 -6.91
C GLU A 114 9.35 -4.01 -5.98
N SER A 115 8.65 -3.37 -5.03
CA SER A 115 7.75 -4.06 -4.10
C SER A 115 6.63 -4.80 -4.82
N TYR A 116 6.01 -4.18 -5.83
CA TYR A 116 4.98 -4.80 -6.65
C TYR A 116 5.49 -6.08 -7.33
N LEU A 117 6.63 -6.01 -8.03
CA LEU A 117 7.18 -7.17 -8.74
C LEU A 117 7.60 -8.29 -7.80
N GLU A 118 8.23 -7.95 -6.67
CA GLU A 118 8.64 -8.91 -5.65
C GLU A 118 7.42 -9.62 -5.03
N CYS A 119 6.35 -8.88 -4.77
CA CYS A 119 5.14 -9.43 -4.16
C CYS A 119 4.34 -10.31 -5.11
N ILE A 120 4.20 -9.94 -6.39
CA ILE A 120 3.58 -10.84 -7.37
C ILE A 120 4.36 -12.15 -7.44
N SER A 121 5.68 -12.09 -7.59
CA SER A 121 6.51 -13.29 -7.64
C SER A 121 6.36 -14.15 -6.37
N THR A 122 6.39 -13.52 -5.19
CA THR A 122 6.30 -14.22 -3.91
C THR A 122 4.95 -14.89 -3.72
N VAL A 123 3.85 -14.17 -3.98
CA VAL A 123 2.50 -14.69 -3.79
C VAL A 123 2.18 -15.77 -4.82
N THR A 124 2.60 -15.60 -6.08
CA THR A 124 2.46 -16.64 -7.11
C THR A 124 3.18 -17.93 -6.70
N ASN A 125 4.45 -17.85 -6.27
CA ASN A 125 5.19 -19.04 -5.86
C ASN A 125 4.51 -19.77 -4.70
N ARG A 126 4.05 -19.03 -3.68
CA ARG A 126 3.30 -19.60 -2.56
C ARG A 126 2.01 -20.30 -3.00
N ALA A 127 1.29 -19.71 -3.96
CA ALA A 127 0.05 -20.30 -4.48
C ALA A 127 0.31 -21.59 -5.28
N LEU A 128 1.44 -21.66 -6.00
CA LEU A 128 1.86 -22.88 -6.71
C LEU A 128 2.29 -23.98 -5.73
N ASP A 129 3.06 -23.63 -4.70
CA ASP A 129 3.50 -24.58 -3.67
C ASP A 129 2.29 -25.18 -2.93
N ALA A 130 1.30 -24.35 -2.56
CA ALA A 130 0.08 -24.81 -1.90
C ALA A 130 -0.75 -25.78 -2.76
N GLN A 131 -0.89 -25.51 -4.06
CA GLN A 131 -1.58 -26.43 -4.98
C GLN A 131 -0.86 -27.77 -5.10
N ALA A 132 0.47 -27.76 -5.17
CA ALA A 132 1.25 -29.00 -5.23
C ALA A 132 1.12 -29.84 -3.95
N GLU A 133 1.02 -29.20 -2.79
CA GLU A 133 0.78 -29.87 -1.50
C GLU A 133 -0.63 -30.48 -1.42
N GLU A 134 -1.67 -29.75 -1.86
CA GLU A 134 -3.05 -30.25 -1.90
C GLU A 134 -3.18 -31.48 -2.82
N GLU A 135 -2.62 -31.42 -4.03
CA GLU A 135 -2.62 -32.55 -4.98
C GLU A 135 -1.87 -33.78 -4.44
N ALA A 136 -0.81 -33.58 -3.67
CA ALA A 136 -0.07 -34.67 -3.03
C ALA A 136 -0.89 -35.34 -1.92
N THR A 137 -1.66 -34.56 -1.15
CA THR A 137 -2.51 -35.10 -0.08
C THR A 137 -3.76 -35.81 -0.57
N ASP A 138 -4.31 -35.41 -1.71
CA ASP A 138 -5.50 -36.06 -2.31
C ASP A 138 -5.15 -37.35 -3.08
N ALA A 139 -3.87 -37.59 -3.35
CA ALA A 139 -3.37 -38.78 -4.04
C ALA A 139 -3.00 -39.96 -3.11
N GLU A 140 -2.99 -39.76 -1.78
CA GLU A 140 -2.78 -40.79 -0.74
C GLU A 140 -4.10 -41.36 -0.18
#